data_AF-A0A8B6DQZ4-F1
#
_entry.id   AF-A0A8B6DQZ4-F1
#
_cell.length_a   1.000
_cell.length_b   1.000
_cell.length_c   1.000
_cell.angle_alpha   90.00
_cell.angle_beta   90.00
_cell.angle_gamma   90.00
#
_symmetry.space_group_name_H-M   'P 1'
#
loop_
_entity.id
_entity.type
_entity.pdbx_description
1 polymer ?
#
loop_
_entity_poly.entity_id
_entity_poly.type
_entity_poly.pdbx_seq_one_letter_code
_entity_poly.pdbx_strand_id
1 'polypeptide(L)'
;MKQKYAELKNSFEQEKLSSQNCKCEADTLKKEVSDLKKKLGNIFKENKELKEDINKRKLASVTGKHGVQGRRKVLCFWKQDQKWYEADIIEKRSKGYFVKFVLDGVERVLKQKDIKKKKTGKR
;
A
#
# COMPACT_ATOMS: atom_id res chain seq x y z
N MET A 1 28.03 -40.27 -52.83
CA MET A 1 28.03 -38.79 -53.01
C MET A 1 26.62 -38.21 -53.04
N LYS A 2 25.67 -38.69 -53.86
CA LYS A 2 24.32 -38.10 -53.95
C LYS A 2 23.46 -38.18 -52.67
N GLN A 3 23.53 -39.28 -51.91
CA GLN A 3 22.78 -39.44 -50.64
C GLN A 3 23.21 -38.45 -49.55
N LYS A 4 24.52 -38.33 -49.28
CA LYS A 4 25.04 -37.34 -48.31
C LYS A 4 24.61 -35.90 -48.63
N TYR A 5 24.51 -35.55 -49.92
CA TYR A 5 24.05 -34.23 -50.34
C TYR A 5 22.55 -34.03 -50.06
N ALA A 6 21.73 -35.06 -50.29
CA ALA A 6 20.30 -35.00 -50.00
C ALA A 6 20.02 -34.88 -48.49
N GLU A 7 20.77 -35.62 -47.66
CA GLU A 7 20.67 -35.54 -46.20
C GLU A 7 21.06 -34.15 -45.67
N LEU A 8 22.18 -33.59 -46.17
CA LEU A 8 22.63 -32.26 -45.79
C LEU A 8 21.64 -31.17 -46.22
N LYS A 9 21.00 -31.33 -47.39
CA LYS A 9 19.97 -30.40 -47.86
C LYS A 9 18.74 -30.43 -46.96
N ASN A 10 18.31 -31.62 -46.53
CA ASN A 10 17.17 -31.77 -45.63
C ASN A 10 17.46 -31.17 -44.23
N SER A 11 18.66 -31.40 -43.68
CA SER A 11 19.01 -30.82 -42.37
C SER A 11 19.05 -29.29 -42.41
N PHE A 12 19.59 -28.72 -43.48
CA PHE A 12 19.64 -27.26 -43.67
C PHE A 12 18.24 -26.65 -43.76
N GLU A 13 17.31 -27.27 -44.49
CA GLU A 13 15.93 -26.77 -44.57
C GLU A 13 15.19 -26.90 -43.23
N GLN A 14 15.41 -27.97 -42.47
CA GLN A 14 14.85 -28.10 -41.12
C GLN A 14 15.38 -27.02 -40.16
N GLU A 15 16.69 -26.76 -40.19
CA GLU A 15 17.33 -25.74 -39.35
C GLU A 15 16.86 -24.33 -39.72
N LYS A 16 16.64 -24.07 -41.01
CA LYS A 16 16.08 -22.82 -41.53
C LYS A 16 14.64 -22.60 -41.06
N LEU A 17 13.79 -23.62 -41.12
CA LEU A 17 12.41 -23.56 -40.60
C LEU A 17 12.40 -23.33 -39.09
N SER A 18 13.24 -24.04 -38.34
CA SER A 18 13.39 -23.84 -36.89
C SER A 18 13.83 -22.42 -36.55
N SER A 19 14.83 -21.90 -37.27
CA SER A 19 15.32 -20.53 -37.14
C SER A 19 14.29 -19.46 -37.51
N GLN A 20 13.37 -19.76 -38.42
CA GLN A 20 12.28 -18.85 -38.77
C GLN A 20 11.21 -18.84 -37.68
N ASN A 21 10.85 -20.00 -37.14
CA ASN A 21 9.85 -20.12 -36.08
C ASN A 21 10.30 -19.40 -34.79
N CYS A 22 11.56 -19.58 -34.38
CA CYS A 22 12.07 -18.93 -33.18
C CYS A 22 12.13 -17.39 -33.32
N LYS A 23 12.35 -16.86 -34.53
CA LYS A 23 12.24 -15.42 -34.80
C LYS A 23 10.81 -14.91 -34.63
N CYS A 24 9.83 -15.62 -35.20
CA CYS A 24 8.42 -15.24 -35.08
C CYS A 24 7.93 -15.29 -33.61
N GLU A 25 8.35 -16.29 -32.84
CA GLU A 25 8.04 -16.40 -31.42
C GLU A 25 8.68 -15.26 -30.63
N ALA A 26 9.95 -14.94 -30.89
CA ALA A 26 10.64 -13.83 -30.24
C ALA A 26 9.95 -12.47 -30.50
N ASP A 27 9.45 -12.24 -31.72
CA ASP A 27 8.74 -11.00 -32.05
C ASP A 27 7.35 -10.93 -31.39
N THR A 28 6.68 -12.08 -31.26
CA THR A 28 5.41 -12.18 -30.51
C THR A 28 5.62 -11.86 -29.03
N LEU A 29 6.62 -12.47 -28.40
CA LEU A 29 6.98 -12.23 -27.01
C LEU A 29 7.39 -10.77 -26.74
N LYS A 30 8.15 -10.15 -27.66
CA LYS A 30 8.48 -8.72 -27.56
C LYS A 30 7.24 -7.84 -27.55
N LYS A 31 6.24 -8.17 -28.38
CA LYS A 31 4.97 -7.44 -28.43
C LYS A 31 4.19 -7.59 -27.13
N GLU A 32 4.08 -8.81 -26.61
CA GLU A 32 3.42 -9.07 -25.33
C GLU A 32 4.08 -8.34 -24.15
N VAL A 33 5.42 -8.34 -24.09
CA VAL A 33 6.18 -7.59 -23.07
C VAL A 33 5.91 -6.08 -23.17
N SER A 34 5.80 -5.54 -24.39
CA SER A 34 5.45 -4.14 -24.60
C SER A 34 4.05 -3.81 -24.07
N ASP A 35 3.07 -4.67 -24.34
CA ASP A 35 1.69 -4.47 -23.89
C ASP A 35 1.53 -4.65 -22.37
N LEU A 36 2.23 -5.62 -21.78
CA LEU A 36 2.28 -5.79 -20.32
C LEU A 36 2.89 -4.58 -19.62
N LYS A 37 3.97 -3.99 -20.17
CA LYS A 37 4.56 -2.76 -19.63
C LYS A 37 3.56 -1.59 -19.63
N LYS A 38 2.75 -1.45 -20.68
CA LYS A 38 1.71 -0.42 -20.75
C LYS A 38 0.62 -0.64 -19.70
N LYS A 39 0.11 -1.87 -19.57
CA LYS A 39 -0.89 -2.24 -18.55
C LYS A 39 -0.38 -1.93 -17.14
N LEU A 40 0.88 -2.30 -16.86
CA LEU A 40 1.52 -2.04 -15.58
C LEU A 40 1.59 -0.53 -15.27
N GLY A 41 1.97 0.29 -16.27
CA GLY A 41 1.99 1.74 -16.14
C GLY A 41 0.63 2.36 -15.80
N ASN A 42 -0.45 1.85 -16.38
CA ASN A 42 -1.81 2.31 -16.08
C ASN A 42 -2.23 1.94 -14.65
N ILE A 43 -1.98 0.70 -14.22
CA ILE A 43 -2.26 0.25 -12.84
C ILE A 43 -1.53 1.10 -11.80
N PHE A 44 -0.28 1.50 -12.08
CA PHE A 44 0.45 2.40 -11.17
C PHE A 44 -0.20 3.78 -11.03
N LYS A 45 -0.76 4.33 -12.13
CA LYS A 45 -1.48 5.62 -12.10
C LYS A 45 -2.79 5.49 -11.32
N GLU A 46 -3.60 4.49 -11.64
CA GLU A 46 -4.87 4.22 -10.94
C GLU A 46 -4.64 4.01 -9.43
N ASN A 47 -3.63 3.25 -9.05
CA ASN A 47 -3.28 3.05 -7.64
C ASN A 47 -2.86 4.34 -6.93
N LYS A 48 -2.22 5.27 -7.64
CA LYS A 48 -1.85 6.58 -7.08
C LYS A 48 -3.11 7.42 -6.84
N GLU A 49 -4.01 7.49 -7.81
CA GLU A 49 -5.28 8.21 -7.72
C GLU A 49 -6.17 7.63 -6.61
N LEU A 50 -6.30 6.30 -6.53
CA LEU A 50 -7.04 5.62 -5.48
C LEU A 50 -6.48 5.91 -4.09
N LYS A 51 -5.15 5.97 -3.92
CA LYS A 51 -4.53 6.36 -2.64
C LYS A 51 -4.88 7.79 -2.26
N GLU A 52 -4.84 8.72 -3.21
CA GLU A 52 -5.23 10.12 -2.99
C GLU A 52 -6.71 10.23 -2.63
N ASP A 53 -7.59 9.51 -3.32
CA ASP A 53 -9.03 9.49 -3.05
C ASP A 53 -9.37 8.86 -1.70
N ILE A 54 -8.70 7.77 -1.31
CA ILE A 54 -8.82 7.21 0.04
C ILE A 54 -8.42 8.25 1.08
N ASN A 55 -7.33 8.99 0.83
CA ASN A 55 -6.88 10.02 1.76
C ASN A 55 -7.91 11.16 1.86
N LYS A 56 -8.41 11.67 0.73
CA LYS A 56 -9.48 12.67 0.69
C LYS A 56 -10.75 12.20 1.39
N ARG A 57 -11.17 10.93 1.19
CA ARG A 57 -12.33 10.34 1.88
C ARG A 57 -12.08 10.19 3.38
N LYS A 58 -10.88 9.82 3.81
CA LYS A 58 -10.50 9.83 5.24
C LYS A 58 -10.62 11.24 5.81
N LEU A 59 -10.07 12.25 5.15
CA LEU A 59 -10.22 13.66 5.53
C LEU A 59 -11.71 14.08 5.58
N ALA A 60 -12.51 13.75 4.58
CA ALA A 60 -13.94 14.05 4.53
C ALA A 60 -14.75 13.30 5.60
N SER A 61 -14.37 12.08 5.96
CA SER A 61 -14.98 11.32 7.06
C SER A 61 -14.60 11.87 8.43
N VAL A 62 -13.44 12.54 8.55
CA VAL A 62 -13.02 13.28 9.75
C VAL A 62 -13.75 14.62 9.86
N THR A 63 -14.16 15.23 8.74
CA THR A 63 -14.95 16.48 8.74
C THR A 63 -16.46 16.27 8.67
N GLY A 64 -16.92 15.04 8.43
CA GLY A 64 -18.33 14.66 8.42
C GLY A 64 -18.86 14.25 9.79
N LYS A 65 -19.60 15.15 10.44
CA LYS A 65 -20.54 14.87 11.56
C LYS A 65 -19.99 14.36 12.88
N HIS A 66 -18.68 14.40 13.10
CA HIS A 66 -18.15 14.66 14.45
C HIS A 66 -17.41 15.97 14.32
N GLY A 67 -18.03 17.05 14.80
CA GLY A 67 -17.43 18.36 14.72
C GLY A 67 -16.01 18.35 15.25
N VAL A 68 -15.29 19.41 14.93
CA VAL A 68 -14.09 19.88 15.63
C VAL A 68 -14.48 20.20 17.10
N GLN A 69 -14.95 19.19 17.82
CA GLN A 69 -15.60 19.27 19.11
C GLN A 69 -14.63 18.63 20.09
N GLY A 70 -13.53 19.36 20.30
CA GLY A 70 -12.55 19.10 21.35
C GLY A 70 -11.92 17.72 21.29
N ARG A 71 -10.75 17.61 20.66
CA ARG A 71 -9.82 16.53 21.03
C ARG A 71 -9.66 16.58 22.54
N ARG A 72 -10.25 15.60 23.23
CA ARG A 72 -10.21 15.54 24.69
C ARG A 72 -8.77 15.22 25.06
N LYS A 73 -8.03 16.25 25.48
CA LYS A 73 -6.68 16.09 26.03
C LYS A 73 -6.75 15.23 27.27
N VAL A 74 -6.13 14.07 27.20
CA VAL A 74 -6.03 13.10 28.28
C VAL A 74 -4.57 12.80 28.58
N LEU A 75 -4.34 12.26 29.76
CA LEU A 75 -3.08 11.65 30.13
C LEU A 75 -3.20 10.14 29.92
N CYS A 76 -2.26 9.57 29.19
CA CYS A 76 -2.19 8.16 28.85
C CYS A 76 -0.96 7.51 29.49
N PHE A 77 -1.15 6.36 30.12
CA PHE A 77 -0.07 5.62 30.76
C PHE A 77 0.73 4.83 29.75
N TRP A 78 2.05 5.02 29.75
CA TRP A 78 3.00 4.30 28.92
C TRP A 78 3.68 3.21 29.75
N LYS A 79 3.44 1.95 29.39
CA LYS A 79 3.91 0.79 30.15
C LYS A 79 5.43 0.64 30.20
N GLN A 80 6.14 1.05 29.14
CA GLN A 80 7.59 0.86 29.02
C GLN A 80 8.33 1.71 30.05
N ASP A 81 7.88 2.95 30.24
CA ASP A 81 8.56 3.93 31.10
C ASP A 81 7.78 4.22 32.38
N GLN A 82 6.63 3.56 32.57
CA GLN A 82 5.69 3.76 33.68
C GLN A 82 5.28 5.23 33.91
N LYS A 83 5.20 6.01 32.84
CA LYS A 83 4.92 7.46 32.86
C LYS A 83 3.60 7.80 32.18
N TRP A 84 3.04 8.97 32.53
CA TRP A 84 1.82 9.51 31.92
C TRP A 84 2.18 10.57 30.88
N TYR A 85 1.66 10.43 29.67
CA TYR A 85 1.92 11.33 28.55
C TYR A 85 0.64 11.96 28.03
N GLU A 86 0.74 13.17 27.48
CA GLU A 86 -0.40 13.84 26.86
C GLU A 86 -0.78 13.17 25.54
N ALA A 87 -2.08 12.93 25.38
CA ALA A 87 -2.64 12.35 24.17
C ALA A 87 -4.03 12.93 23.87
N ASP A 88 -4.39 12.88 22.60
CA ASP A 88 -5.72 13.20 22.10
C ASP A 88 -6.51 11.92 21.88
N ILE A 89 -7.73 11.84 22.43
CA ILE A 89 -8.66 10.76 22.07
C ILE A 89 -9.18 11.03 20.65
N ILE A 90 -8.92 10.10 19.74
CA ILE A 90 -9.44 10.11 18.37
C ILE A 90 -10.81 9.44 18.33
N GLU A 91 -10.92 8.24 18.92
CA GLU A 91 -12.11 7.41 18.78
C GLU A 91 -12.31 6.52 20.02
N LYS A 92 -13.57 6.29 20.42
CA LYS A 92 -13.91 5.28 21.42
C LYS A 92 -14.28 3.99 20.71
N ARG A 93 -13.62 2.89 21.07
CA ARG A 93 -13.89 1.54 20.54
C ARG A 93 -14.47 0.64 21.62
N SER A 94 -15.06 -0.49 21.25
CA SER A 94 -15.62 -1.46 22.21
C SER A 94 -14.58 -2.00 23.21
N LYS A 95 -13.32 -2.11 22.79
CA LYS A 95 -12.21 -2.65 23.60
C LYS A 95 -11.32 -1.58 24.26
N GLY A 96 -11.63 -0.29 24.12
CA GLY A 96 -10.80 0.79 24.66
C GLY A 96 -10.95 2.12 23.93
N TYR A 97 -9.93 2.98 24.01
CA TYR A 97 -9.89 4.26 23.32
C TYR A 97 -8.70 4.30 22.38
N PHE A 98 -8.94 4.73 21.14
CA PHE A 98 -7.90 5.04 20.19
C PHE A 98 -7.40 6.46 20.45
N VAL A 99 -6.13 6.55 20.82
CA VAL A 99 -5.49 7.80 21.23
C VAL A 99 -4.26 8.07 20.39
N LYS A 100 -3.91 9.35 20.24
CA LYS A 100 -2.69 9.83 19.61
C LYS A 100 -1.87 10.63 20.60
N PHE A 101 -0.65 10.18 20.87
CA PHE A 101 0.27 10.88 21.77
C PHE A 101 0.72 12.20 21.13
N VAL A 102 0.80 13.25 21.94
CA VAL A 102 1.11 14.62 21.47
C VAL A 102 2.60 14.78 21.14
N LEU A 103 3.48 14.08 21.86
CA LEU A 103 4.94 14.24 21.73
C LEU A 103 5.49 13.65 20.43
N ASP A 104 5.11 12.42 20.10
CA ASP A 104 5.66 11.63 19.00
C ASP A 104 4.63 11.37 17.89
N GLY A 105 3.37 11.74 18.10
CA GLY A 105 2.28 11.51 17.14
C GLY A 105 1.89 10.04 17.01
N VAL A 106 2.39 9.16 17.88
CA VAL A 106 2.13 7.71 17.80
C VAL A 106 0.69 7.42 18.20
N GLU A 107 0.03 6.55 17.44
CA GLU A 107 -1.36 6.17 17.65
C GLU A 107 -1.44 4.79 18.30
N ARG A 108 -2.23 4.66 19.37
CA ARG A 108 -2.41 3.39 20.09
C ARG A 108 -3.82 3.23 20.62
N VAL A 109 -4.22 1.96 20.81
CA VAL A 109 -5.43 1.60 21.53
C VAL A 109 -5.09 1.33 22.98
N LEU A 110 -5.66 2.11 23.90
CA LEU A 110 -5.47 1.98 25.34
C LEU A 110 -6.76 1.59 26.05
N LYS A 111 -6.64 0.87 27.17
CA LYS A 111 -7.78 0.54 28.03
C LYS A 111 -8.16 1.76 28.87
N GLN A 112 -9.41 1.84 29.31
CA GLN A 112 -9.88 2.96 30.14
C GLN A 112 -9.04 3.19 31.41
N LYS A 113 -8.50 2.11 32.00
CA LYS A 113 -7.61 2.17 33.17
C LYS A 113 -6.29 2.90 32.92
N ASP A 114 -5.83 2.91 31.68
CA ASP A 114 -4.56 3.52 31.26
C ASP A 114 -4.76 4.97 30.79
N ILE A 115 -5.94 5.56 31.04
CA ILE A 115 -6.32 6.90 30.59
C ILE A 115 -6.90 7.70 31.76
N LYS A 116 -6.39 8.92 31.95
CA LYS A 116 -6.87 9.88 32.96
C LYS A 116 -7.27 11.18 32.27
N LYS A 117 -8.36 11.80 32.74
CA LYS A 117 -8.73 13.15 32.31
C LYS A 117 -7.68 14.14 32.82
N LYS A 118 -7.18 15.01 31.94
CA LYS A 118 -6.31 16.13 32.36
C LYS A 118 -7.18 17.09 33.18
N LYS A 119 -6.89 17.24 34.48
CA LYS A 119 -7.56 18.26 35.29
C LYS A 119 -7.04 19.62 34.82
N THR A 120 -7.86 20.37 34.08
CA THR A 120 -7.62 21.80 33.86
C THR A 120 -7.93 22.50 35.17
N GLY A 121 -6.91 22.81 35.96
CA GLY A 121 -7.06 23.69 37.11
C GLY A 121 -7.58 25.04 36.60
N LYS A 122 -8.82 25.38 36.93
CA LYS A 122 -9.25 26.78 36.94
C LYS A 122 -8.48 27.44 38.09
N ARG A 123 -7.54 28.30 37.74
CA ARG A 123 -7.05 29.36 38.63
C ARG A 123 -7.54 30.67 38.06
#